data_AF-A0A951LEC3-F1
#
_entry.id   AF-A0A951LEC3-F1
#
_cell.length_a   1.000
_cell.length_b   1.000
_cell.length_c   1.000
_cell.angle_alpha   90.00
_cell.angle_beta   90.00
_cell.angle_gamma   90.00
#
_symmetry.space_group_name_H-M   'P 1'
#
loop_
_entity.id
_entity.type
_entity.pdbx_description
1 polymer ?
#
loop_
_entity_poly.entity_id
_entity_poly.type
_entity_poly.pdbx_seq_one_letter_code
_entity_poly.pdbx_strand_id
1 'polypeptide(L)'
;MARLEPARWWYLRRAQNRKPATYRCPLCGNYLPALSEHMLLVPEGRSEGRRHAHTECVIAARRAGTLPTREEWRRAQPKPPSIWQRARARIGGR
;
A
#
# COMPACT_ATOMS: atom_id res chain seq x y z
N MET A 1 -18.92 -1.81 0.00
CA MET A 1 -17.62 -1.22 -0.39
C MET A 1 -16.52 -2.16 0.06
N ALA A 2 -15.74 -2.69 -0.88
CA ALA A 2 -14.65 -3.59 -0.52
C ALA A 2 -13.60 -2.81 0.27
N ARG A 3 -13.21 -3.36 1.43
CA ARG A 3 -12.42 -2.68 2.44
C ARG A 3 -11.05 -3.34 2.50
N LEU A 4 -10.03 -2.67 1.99
CA LEU A 4 -8.65 -3.04 2.26
C LEU A 4 -8.37 -2.86 3.74
N GLU A 5 -7.58 -3.77 4.32
CA GLU A 5 -7.08 -3.60 5.68
C GLU A 5 -6.22 -2.34 5.75
N PRO A 6 -6.24 -1.62 6.89
CA PRO A 6 -5.43 -0.43 7.06
C PRO A 6 -3.94 -0.81 7.02
N ALA A 7 -3.25 -0.41 5.96
CA ALA A 7 -1.82 -0.57 5.81
C ALA A 7 -1.18 0.79 5.54
N ARG A 8 0.00 1.03 6.11
CA ARG A 8 0.73 2.30 5.96
C ARG A 8 1.25 2.50 4.54
N TRP A 9 1.63 1.40 3.90
CA TRP A 9 2.11 1.36 2.53
C TRP A 9 1.89 -0.03 1.94
N TRP A 10 1.89 -0.10 0.61
CA TRP A 10 1.62 -1.32 -0.15
C TRP A 10 2.78 -1.61 -1.09
N TYR A 11 3.16 -2.88 -1.17
CA TYR A 11 3.98 -3.38 -2.26
C TYR A 11 3.06 -3.97 -3.33
N LEU A 12 3.25 -3.53 -4.58
CA LEU A 12 2.41 -3.87 -5.71
C LEU A 12 3.24 -4.65 -6.72
N ARG A 13 2.76 -5.80 -7.16
CA ARG A 13 3.40 -6.57 -8.24
C ARG A 13 2.36 -7.17 -9.18
N ARG A 14 2.74 -7.34 -10.44
CA ARG A 14 1.96 -8.12 -11.40
C ARG A 14 1.94 -9.59 -10.97
N ALA A 15 0.80 -10.24 -11.16
CA ALA A 15 0.58 -11.64 -10.87
C ALA A 15 -0.37 -12.25 -11.91
N GLN A 16 -0.08 -13.50 -12.27
CA GLN A 16 -0.95 -14.35 -13.06
C GLN A 16 -0.79 -15.76 -12.47
N ASN A 17 -1.90 -16.40 -12.13
CA ASN A 17 -1.86 -17.78 -11.63
C ASN A 17 -2.10 -18.74 -12.80
N ARG A 18 -1.50 -19.92 -12.73
CA ARG A 18 -1.78 -21.02 -13.65
C ARG A 18 -2.87 -21.96 -13.11
N LYS A 19 -3.11 -21.92 -11.79
CA LYS A 19 -4.19 -22.67 -11.16
C LYS A 19 -5.51 -21.90 -11.31
N PRO A 20 -6.59 -22.53 -11.82
CA PRO A 20 -7.89 -21.91 -11.85
C PRO A 20 -8.36 -21.67 -10.41
N ALA A 21 -8.55 -20.41 -10.08
CA ALA A 21 -9.11 -19.95 -8.82
C ALA A 21 -9.88 -18.65 -9.12
N THR A 22 -10.87 -18.35 -8.30
CA THR A 22 -11.61 -17.09 -8.40
C THR A 22 -11.44 -16.33 -7.10
N TYR A 23 -10.73 -15.21 -7.17
CA TYR A 23 -10.54 -14.31 -6.05
C TYR A 23 -11.64 -13.25 -6.03
N ARG A 24 -11.78 -12.53 -4.91
CA ARG A 24 -12.55 -11.28 -4.85
C ARG A 24 -11.61 -10.11 -4.74
N CYS A 25 -11.80 -9.13 -5.62
CA CYS A 25 -11.01 -7.91 -5.60
C CYS A 25 -11.38 -7.07 -4.36
N PRO A 26 -10.41 -6.71 -3.50
CA PRO A 26 -10.67 -5.94 -2.28
C PRO A 26 -10.95 -4.44 -2.53
N LEU A 27 -10.89 -3.99 -3.78
CA LEU A 27 -11.14 -2.59 -4.17
C LEU A 27 -12.56 -2.40 -4.71
N CYS A 28 -13.01 -3.27 -5.63
CA CYS A 28 -14.34 -3.19 -6.23
C CYS A 28 -15.33 -4.23 -5.68
N GLY A 29 -14.86 -5.31 -5.05
CA GLY A 29 -15.68 -6.41 -4.52
C GLY A 29 -16.06 -7.47 -5.55
N ASN A 30 -15.79 -7.23 -6.84
CA ASN A 30 -16.13 -8.15 -7.92
C ASN A 30 -15.18 -9.35 -7.98
N TYR A 31 -15.65 -10.41 -8.65
CA TYR A 31 -14.86 -11.61 -8.90
C TYR A 31 -13.69 -11.33 -9.86
N LEU A 32 -12.57 -11.96 -9.56
CA LEU A 32 -11.33 -11.88 -10.32
C LEU A 32 -10.86 -13.32 -10.62
N PRO A 33 -10.94 -13.77 -11.89
CA PRO A 33 -10.36 -15.03 -12.28
C PRO A 33 -8.83 -14.98 -12.20
N ALA A 34 -8.24 -16.00 -11.57
CA ALA A 34 -6.80 -16.06 -11.30
C ALA A 34 -5.93 -16.23 -12.55
N LEU A 35 -6.52 -16.75 -13.63
CA LEU A 35 -5.87 -16.93 -14.94
C LEU A 35 -5.70 -15.59 -15.67
N SER A 36 -6.54 -14.61 -15.36
CA SER A 36 -6.41 -13.26 -15.90
C SER A 36 -5.29 -12.50 -15.22
N GLU A 37 -4.71 -11.58 -15.98
CA GLU A 37 -3.71 -10.66 -15.49
C GLU A 37 -4.25 -9.82 -14.33
N HIS A 38 -3.55 -9.84 -13.20
CA HIS A 38 -3.97 -9.09 -12.04
C HIS A 38 -2.79 -8.60 -11.22
N MET A 39 -3.09 -7.82 -10.19
CA MET A 39 -2.12 -7.24 -9.28
C MET A 39 -2.21 -7.92 -7.93
N LEU A 40 -1.05 -8.19 -7.35
CA LEU A 40 -0.89 -8.66 -5.99
C LEU A 40 -0.51 -7.47 -5.11
N LEU A 41 -1.33 -7.22 -4.10
CA LEU A 41 -1.11 -6.21 -3.08
C LEU A 41 -0.55 -6.90 -1.85
N VAL A 42 0.59 -6.42 -1.36
CA VAL A 42 1.23 -6.90 -0.14
C VAL A 42 1.24 -5.75 0.87
N PRO A 43 0.43 -5.82 1.94
CA PRO A 43 0.40 -4.78 2.97
C PRO A 43 1.72 -4.78 3.74
N GLU A 44 2.39 -3.65 3.81
CA GLU A 44 3.63 -3.46 4.58
C GLU A 44 4.73 -4.52 4.28
N GLY A 45 4.69 -5.13 3.09
CA GLY A 45 5.62 -6.21 2.71
C GLY A 45 5.37 -7.55 3.43
N ARG A 46 4.33 -7.67 4.26
CA ARG A 46 3.95 -8.93 4.91
C ARG A 46 3.21 -9.81 3.92
N SER A 47 3.86 -10.91 3.56
CA SER A 47 3.36 -11.86 2.58
C SER A 47 2.10 -12.62 3.05
N GLU A 48 1.82 -12.67 4.35
CA GLU A 48 0.62 -13.34 4.88
C GLU A 48 -0.68 -12.60 4.52
N GLY A 49 -0.60 -11.28 4.31
CA GLY A 49 -1.74 -10.43 3.97
C GLY A 49 -1.94 -10.18 2.47
N ARG A 50 -1.36 -11.03 1.60
CA ARG A 50 -1.44 -10.87 0.14
C ARG A 50 -2.89 -10.82 -0.35
N ARG A 51 -3.24 -9.81 -1.16
CA ARG A 51 -4.56 -9.68 -1.79
C ARG A 51 -4.44 -9.60 -3.30
N HIS A 52 -5.39 -10.21 -4.01
CA HIS A 52 -5.48 -10.18 -5.46
C HIS A 52 -6.49 -9.12 -5.89
N ALA A 53 -6.10 -8.20 -6.75
CA ALA A 53 -6.97 -7.14 -7.25
C ALA A 53 -6.80 -6.95 -8.75
N HIS A 54 -7.84 -6.45 -9.42
CA HIS A 54 -7.74 -6.07 -10.84
C HIS A 54 -6.69 -4.99 -11.05
N THR A 55 -5.99 -5.07 -12.18
CA THR A 55 -5.01 -4.06 -12.59
C THR A 55 -5.63 -2.67 -12.66
N GLU A 56 -6.83 -2.55 -13.25
CA GLU A 56 -7.54 -1.28 -13.38
C GLU A 56 -7.91 -0.67 -12.02
N CYS A 57 -8.41 -1.48 -11.09
CA CYS A 57 -8.74 -1.02 -9.74
C CYS A 57 -7.49 -0.50 -9.02
N VAL A 58 -6.35 -1.18 -9.17
CA VAL A 58 -5.09 -0.73 -8.56
C VAL A 58 -4.63 0.59 -9.18
N ILE A 59 -4.71 0.74 -10.50
CA ILE A 59 -4.37 2.00 -11.17
C ILE A 59 -5.26 3.13 -10.67
N ALA A 60 -6.58 2.91 -10.59
CA ALA A 60 -7.52 3.90 -10.08
C ALA A 60 -7.22 4.29 -8.63
N ALA A 61 -6.96 3.31 -7.76
CA ALA A 61 -6.61 3.54 -6.36
C ALA A 61 -5.26 4.28 -6.20
N ARG A 62 -4.27 3.99 -7.06
CA ARG A 62 -3.02 4.76 -7.10
C ARG A 62 -3.24 6.21 -7.53
N ARG A 63 -4.07 6.45 -8.56
CA ARG A 63 -4.43 7.81 -8.99
C ARG A 63 -5.17 8.59 -7.90
N ALA A 64 -5.98 7.89 -7.09
CA ALA A 64 -6.66 8.47 -5.94
C ALA A 64 -5.77 8.66 -4.69
N GLY A 65 -4.51 8.20 -4.72
CA GLY A 65 -3.58 8.32 -3.59
C GLY A 65 -3.84 7.36 -2.43
N THR A 66 -4.70 6.35 -2.59
CA THR A 66 -5.10 5.43 -1.50
C THR A 66 -4.19 4.21 -1.35
N LEU A 67 -3.27 3.98 -2.30
CA LEU A 67 -2.26 2.92 -2.27
C LEU A 67 -0.84 3.49 -2.34
N PRO A 68 -0.35 4.16 -1.27
CA PRO A 68 1.01 4.67 -1.24
C PRO A 68 2.02 3.52 -1.24
N THR A 69 3.06 3.65 -2.04
CA THR A 69 4.22 2.76 -2.01
C THR A 69 5.09 3.06 -0.79
N ARG A 70 6.00 2.13 -0.46
CA ARG A 70 6.92 2.29 0.67
C ARG A 70 7.73 3.60 0.60
N GLU A 71 8.16 3.98 -0.59
CA GLU A 71 8.98 5.18 -0.79
C GLU A 71 8.17 6.46 -0.65
N GLU A 72 6.96 6.50 -1.23
CA GLU A 72 6.01 7.61 -1.07
C GLU A 72 5.65 7.80 0.40
N TRP A 73 5.33 6.71 1.10
CA TRP A 73 5.05 6.76 2.54
C TRP A 73 6.26 7.24 3.35
N ARG A 74 7.48 6.75 3.05
CA ARG A 74 8.71 7.20 3.72
C ARG A 74 8.99 8.69 3.47
N ARG A 75 8.70 9.19 2.27
CA ARG A 75 8.89 10.61 1.92
C ARG A 75 7.87 11.51 2.62
N ALA A 76 6.64 11.02 2.81
CA ALA A 76 5.59 11.72 3.53
C ALA A 76 5.81 11.77 5.06
N GLN A 77 6.74 10.98 5.61
CA GLN A 77 7.01 11.03 7.03
C GLN A 77 7.70 12.33 7.45
N PRO A 78 7.30 12.92 8.60
CA PRO A 78 7.96 14.12 9.11
C PRO A 78 9.44 13.81 9.38
N LYS A 79 10.33 14.65 8.86
CA LYS A 79 11.75 14.56 9.19
C LYS A 79 11.91 14.84 10.69
N PRO A 80 12.70 14.03 11.42
CA PRO A 80 12.90 14.26 12.85
C PRO A 80 13.46 15.66 13.08
N PRO A 81 13.10 16.32 14.20
CA PRO A 81 13.59 17.66 14.50
C PRO A 81 15.11 17.67 14.51
N SER A 82 15.68 18.65 13.79
CA SER A 82 17.12 18.82 13.65
C SER A 82 17.79 18.90 15.01
N ILE A 83 18.99 18.35 15.12
CA ILE A 83 19.84 18.43 16.32
C ILE A 83 19.98 19.87 16.86
N TRP A 84 19.97 20.86 15.98
CA TRP A 84 19.96 22.29 16.33
C TRP A 84 18.68 22.76 17.04
N GLN A 85 17.50 22.27 16.64
CA GLN A 85 16.24 22.55 17.35
C GLN A 85 16.25 21.91 18.74
N ARG A 86 16.79 20.69 18.87
CA ARG A 86 16.98 20.03 20.17
C ARG A 86 17.98 20.78 21.07
N ALA A 87 19.09 21.27 20.52
CA ALA A 87 20.07 22.06 21.27
C ALA A 87 19.50 23.41 21.72
N ARG A 88 18.79 24.13 20.85
CA ARG A 88 18.13 25.40 21.22
C ARG A 88 17.02 25.20 22.27
N ALA A 89 16.24 24.12 22.20
CA ALA A 89 15.25 23.81 23.21
C ALA A 89 15.85 23.52 24.60
N ARG A 90 17.10 22.99 24.65
CA ARG A 90 17.82 22.78 25.91
C ARG A 90 18.52 24.02 26.45
N ILE A 91 18.89 24.96 25.58
CA ILE A 91 19.61 26.19 25.96
C ILE A 91 18.63 27.34 26.25
N GLY A 92 17.45 27.37 25.62
CA GLY A 92 16.43 28.41 25.78
C GLY A 92 15.42 28.19 26.90
N GLY A 93 15.53 27.10 27.66
CA GLY A 93 14.75 26.87 28.89
C GLY A 93 15.52 27.34 30.12
N ARG A 94 15.62 28.66 30.30
CA ARG A 94 16.06 29.31 31.54
C ARG A 94 15.10 30.44 31.86
#